data_AF-A0A6B1A1H7-F1
#
_entry.id   AF-A0A6B1A1H7-F1
#
_cell.length_a   1.000
_cell.length_b   1.000
_cell.length_c   1.000
_cell.angle_alpha   90.00
_cell.angle_beta   90.00
_cell.angle_gamma   90.00
#
_symmetry.space_group_name_H-M   'P 1'
#
loop_
_entity.id
_entity.type
_entity.pdbx_description
1 polymer ?
#
loop_
_entity_poly.entity_id
_entity_poly.type
_entity_poly.pdbx_seq_one_letter_code
_entity_poly.pdbx_strand_id
1 'polypeptide(L)'
;MCGEGTQLVDGQCEVIPTSTGGGSCLIATAAFGTELAPQVQYLREIRDNTLLSTTSGDSFMVGFNQVYYMLSPQIADLEREYPAFRELVGVAITPMLASLSIMSLAEAGSEVSVLALGIVVITINVVMYVVAPTLFGVKAYKMMRTPKST
;
A
#
# COMPACT_ATOMS: atom_id res chain seq x y z
N MET A 1 -30.30 -1.28 -4.98
CA MET A 1 -29.44 -0.37 -4.19
C MET A 1 -28.01 -0.75 -4.51
N CYS A 2 -27.19 0.18 -5.00
CA CYS A 2 -25.76 -0.07 -5.22
C CYS A 2 -25.01 -0.09 -3.88
N GLY A 3 -23.90 -0.84 -3.80
CA GLY A 3 -23.11 -0.98 -2.57
C GLY A 3 -22.38 0.31 -2.18
N GLU A 4 -21.89 0.38 -0.95
CA GLU A 4 -21.11 1.52 -0.46
C GLU A 4 -19.89 1.77 -1.36
N GLY A 5 -19.72 3.00 -1.86
CA GLY A 5 -18.66 3.36 -2.82
C GLY A 5 -19.03 3.28 -4.31
N THR A 6 -20.29 2.99 -4.64
CA THR A 6 -20.80 2.97 -6.03
C THR A 6 -22.04 3.85 -6.21
N GLN A 7 -22.20 4.45 -7.38
CA GLN A 7 -23.40 5.20 -7.76
C GLN A 7 -24.03 4.58 -9.00
N LEU A 8 -25.36 4.68 -9.05
CA LEU A 8 -26.13 4.22 -10.18
C LEU A 8 -26.00 5.24 -11.32
N VAL A 9 -25.23 4.89 -12.36
CA VAL A 9 -25.09 5.65 -13.60
C VAL A 9 -25.63 4.76 -14.72
N ASP A 10 -26.62 5.24 -15.48
CA ASP A 10 -27.28 4.50 -16.57
C ASP A 10 -27.75 3.07 -16.21
N GLY A 11 -28.22 2.87 -14.98
CA GLY A 11 -28.75 1.59 -14.51
C GLY A 11 -27.68 0.56 -14.14
N GLN A 12 -26.39 0.93 -14.19
CA GLN A 12 -25.27 0.14 -13.72
C GLN A 12 -24.66 0.78 -12.47
N CYS A 13 -24.18 -0.04 -11.54
CA CYS A 13 -23.47 0.46 -10.38
C CYS A 13 -22.01 0.69 -10.79
N GLU A 14 -21.65 1.96 -11.02
CA GLU A 14 -20.27 2.35 -11.31
C GLU A 14 -19.57 2.79 -10.02
N VAL A 15 -18.28 2.48 -9.91
CA VAL A 15 -17.42 3.04 -8.86
C VAL A 15 -17.28 4.52 -9.16
N ILE A 16 -17.82 5.40 -8.30
CA ILE A 16 -17.62 6.83 -8.47
C ILE A 16 -16.13 7.10 -8.23
N PRO A 17 -15.37 7.59 -9.22
CA PRO A 17 -14.12 8.26 -8.89
C PRO A 17 -14.53 9.51 -8.13
N THR A 18 -14.33 9.52 -6.81
CA THR A 18 -14.57 10.71 -5.99
C THR A 18 -13.78 11.83 -6.63
N SER A 19 -14.51 12.77 -7.25
CA SER A 19 -13.93 13.76 -8.15
C SER A 19 -12.93 14.64 -7.39
N THR A 20 -11.83 14.96 -8.07
CA THR A 20 -10.81 15.97 -7.72
C THR A 20 -9.89 15.63 -6.54
N GLY A 21 -8.84 14.85 -6.83
CA GLY A 21 -7.51 15.08 -6.24
C GLY A 21 -6.97 14.05 -5.26
N GLY A 22 -7.78 13.15 -4.71
CA GLY A 22 -7.32 12.19 -3.70
C GLY A 22 -7.75 10.76 -4.03
N GLY A 23 -6.88 9.98 -4.65
CA GLY A 23 -7.13 8.57 -4.93
C GLY A 23 -7.62 7.78 -3.71
N SER A 24 -8.59 6.88 -3.87
CA SER A 24 -9.08 6.01 -2.80
C SER A 24 -8.02 4.97 -2.39
N CYS A 25 -7.92 4.69 -1.09
CA CYS A 25 -7.00 3.70 -0.51
C CYS A 25 -7.68 2.33 -0.36
N LEU A 26 -8.27 1.81 -1.45
CA LEU A 26 -9.09 0.59 -1.51
C LEU A 26 -8.60 -0.60 -0.66
N ILE A 27 -7.34 -1.00 -0.79
CA ILE A 27 -6.76 -2.14 -0.03
C ILE A 27 -6.74 -1.82 1.47
N ALA A 28 -6.20 -0.66 1.86
CA ALA A 28 -6.11 -0.30 3.27
C ALA A 28 -7.50 -0.10 3.89
N THR A 29 -8.45 0.46 3.14
CA THR A 29 -9.85 0.58 3.56
C THR A 29 -10.50 -0.78 3.76
N ALA A 30 -10.26 -1.75 2.88
CA ALA A 30 -10.76 -3.11 3.05
C ALA A 30 -10.13 -3.80 4.26
N ALA A 31 -8.83 -3.62 4.48
CA ALA A 31 -8.08 -4.20 5.60
C ALA A 31 -8.52 -3.63 6.97
N PHE A 32 -8.68 -2.30 7.05
CA PHE A 32 -8.96 -1.58 8.30
C PHE A 32 -10.45 -1.20 8.48
N GLY A 33 -11.30 -1.54 7.52
CA GLY A 33 -12.75 -1.50 7.61
C GLY A 33 -13.41 -0.16 7.28
N THR A 34 -12.67 0.96 7.22
CA THR A 34 -13.24 2.26 6.85
C THR A 34 -12.18 3.21 6.29
N GLU A 35 -12.61 4.08 5.38
CA GLU A 35 -11.80 5.18 4.84
C GLU A 35 -11.34 6.16 5.94
N LEU A 36 -12.05 6.21 7.06
CA LEU A 36 -11.74 7.05 8.22
C LEU A 36 -10.81 6.37 9.23
N ALA A 37 -10.32 5.17 8.93
CA ALA A 37 -9.43 4.46 9.83
C ALA A 37 -8.13 5.26 9.99
N PRO A 38 -7.54 5.34 11.20
CA PRO A 38 -6.32 6.10 11.43
C PRO A 38 -5.17 5.73 10.47
N GLN A 39 -5.07 4.45 10.12
CA GLN A 39 -4.07 3.92 9.19
C GLN A 39 -4.28 4.46 7.77
N VAL A 40 -5.53 4.57 7.32
CA VAL A 40 -5.87 5.09 5.99
C VAL A 40 -5.65 6.59 5.93
N GLN A 41 -6.03 7.32 6.98
CA GLN A 41 -5.80 8.76 7.07
C GLN A 41 -4.31 9.09 7.12
N TYR A 42 -3.52 8.30 7.86
CA TYR A 42 -2.08 8.43 7.89
C TYR A 42 -1.45 8.31 6.49
N LEU A 43 -1.88 7.33 5.69
CA LEU A 43 -1.42 7.19 4.30
C LEU A 43 -1.79 8.41 3.44
N ARG A 44 -3.00 8.95 3.62
CA ARG A 44 -3.45 10.17 2.92
C ARG A 44 -2.61 11.38 3.30
N GLU A 45 -2.34 11.57 4.59
CA GLU A 45 -1.53 12.69 5.08
C GLU A 45 -0.11 12.66 4.50
N ILE A 46 0.55 11.50 4.49
CA ILE A 46 1.88 11.36 3.87
C ILE A 46 1.81 11.65 2.36
N ARG A 47 0.81 11.12 1.66
CA ARG A 47 0.63 11.40 0.23
C ARG A 47 0.43 12.89 -0.02
N ASP A 48 -0.57 13.48 0.61
CA ASP A 48 -1.05 14.83 0.29
C ASP A 48 -0.08 15.90 0.77
N ASN A 49 0.49 15.75 1.97
CA ASN A 49 1.36 16.77 2.57
C ASN A 49 2.85 16.59 2.23
N THR A 50 3.28 15.37 1.89
CA THR A 50 4.71 15.09 1.64
C THR A 50 4.95 14.77 0.17
N LEU A 51 4.35 13.70 -0.37
CA LEU A 51 4.66 13.25 -1.73
C LEU A 51 4.22 14.26 -2.78
N LEU A 52 2.96 14.70 -2.73
CA LEU A 52 2.38 15.65 -3.69
C LEU A 52 2.90 17.09 -3.51
N SER A 53 3.71 17.34 -2.49
CA SER A 53 4.38 18.64 -2.31
C SER A 53 5.56 18.84 -3.27
N THR A 54 5.98 17.81 -4.00
CA THR A 54 7.16 17.81 -4.87
C THR A 54 6.88 17.16 -6.23
N THR A 55 7.64 17.55 -7.24
CA THR A 55 7.58 16.99 -8.60
C THR A 55 7.97 15.51 -8.62
N SER A 56 9.01 15.16 -7.85
CA SER A 56 9.49 13.78 -7.74
C SER A 56 8.44 12.86 -7.09
N GLY A 57 7.83 13.30 -5.99
CA GLY A 57 6.76 12.57 -5.32
C GLY A 57 5.47 12.47 -6.15
N ASP A 58 5.07 13.54 -6.84
CA ASP A 58 3.93 13.53 -7.77
C ASP A 58 4.14 12.53 -8.92
N SER A 59 5.31 12.59 -9.57
CA SER A 59 5.67 11.65 -10.65
C SER A 59 5.68 10.19 -10.18
N PHE A 60 6.17 9.95 -8.97
CA PHE A 60 6.09 8.63 -8.34
C PHE A 60 4.65 8.17 -8.16
N MET A 61 3.78 9.03 -7.63
CA MET A 61 2.37 8.73 -7.41
C MET A 61 1.62 8.43 -8.72
N VAL A 62 1.94 9.11 -9.82
CA VAL A 62 1.38 8.80 -11.14
C VAL A 62 1.70 7.35 -11.55
N GLY A 63 2.96 6.94 -11.45
CA GLY A 63 3.37 5.58 -11.79
C GLY A 63 2.80 4.52 -10.83
N PHE A 64 2.84 4.82 -9.53
CA PHE A 64 2.27 3.95 -8.49
C PHE A 64 0.77 3.72 -8.71
N ASN A 65 0.00 4.78 -8.99
CA ASN A 65 -1.44 4.71 -9.14
C ASN A 65 -1.88 3.81 -10.30
N GLN A 66 -1.09 3.72 -11.38
CA GLN A 66 -1.39 2.82 -12.50
C GLN A 66 -1.42 1.35 -12.05
N VAL A 67 -0.41 0.92 -11.31
CA VAL A 67 -0.32 -0.44 -10.80
C VAL A 67 -1.34 -0.64 -9.67
N TYR A 68 -1.46 0.35 -8.78
CA TYR A 68 -2.37 0.30 -7.65
C TYR A 68 -3.81 0.10 -8.08
N TYR A 69 -4.34 0.91 -9.01
CA TYR A 69 -5.73 0.78 -9.46
C TYR A 69 -5.98 -0.41 -10.37
N MET A 70 -4.93 -0.98 -10.98
CA MET A 70 -5.05 -2.25 -11.71
C MET A 70 -5.29 -3.43 -10.77
N LEU A 71 -4.65 -3.46 -9.60
CA LEU A 71 -4.64 -4.61 -8.70
C LEU A 71 -5.60 -4.46 -7.51
N SER A 72 -5.75 -3.24 -6.99
CA SER A 72 -6.46 -2.99 -5.74
C SER A 72 -7.94 -3.39 -5.70
N PRO A 73 -8.75 -3.31 -6.79
CA PRO A 73 -10.13 -3.73 -6.71
C PRO A 73 -10.26 -5.23 -6.40
N GLN A 74 -9.46 -6.07 -7.08
CA GLN A 74 -9.49 -7.51 -6.91
C GLN A 74 -9.02 -7.92 -5.50
N ILE A 75 -7.97 -7.27 -4.99
CA ILE A 75 -7.48 -7.53 -3.63
C ILE A 75 -8.52 -7.11 -2.59
N ALA A 76 -9.12 -5.93 -2.73
CA ALA A 76 -10.15 -5.45 -1.82
C ALA A 76 -11.40 -6.35 -1.81
N ASP A 77 -11.78 -6.92 -2.95
CA ASP A 77 -12.86 -7.89 -3.03
C ASP A 77 -12.51 -9.21 -2.30
N LEU A 78 -11.28 -9.71 -2.46
CA LEU A 78 -10.82 -10.89 -1.72
C LEU A 78 -10.80 -10.66 -0.20
N GLU A 79 -10.42 -9.46 0.25
CA GLU A 79 -10.46 -9.11 1.68
C GLU A 79 -11.90 -9.09 2.23
N ARG A 80 -12.88 -8.67 1.43
CA ARG A 80 -14.30 -8.71 1.82
C ARG A 80 -14.85 -10.13 1.87
N GLU A 81 -14.40 -11.00 0.97
CA GLU A 81 -14.86 -12.38 0.88
C GLU A 81 -14.23 -13.27 1.98
N TYR A 82 -12.94 -13.07 2.28
CA TYR A 82 -12.18 -13.93 3.18
C TYR A 82 -11.62 -13.16 4.39
N PRO A 83 -12.25 -13.25 5.58
CA PRO A 83 -11.80 -12.53 6.78
C PRO A 83 -10.36 -12.81 7.20
N ALA A 84 -9.88 -14.05 7.01
CA ALA A 84 -8.49 -14.42 7.31
C ALA A 84 -7.50 -13.76 6.33
N PHE A 85 -7.89 -13.58 5.07
CA PHE A 85 -7.07 -12.86 4.09
C PHE A 85 -6.99 -11.37 4.42
N ARG A 86 -8.11 -10.75 4.82
CA ARG A 86 -8.13 -9.37 5.32
C ARG A 86 -7.16 -9.16 6.50
N GLU A 87 -7.18 -10.06 7.48
CA GLU A 87 -6.28 -9.98 8.62
C GLU A 87 -4.81 -10.13 8.19
N LEU A 88 -4.52 -11.07 7.28
CA LEU A 88 -3.19 -11.23 6.70
C LEU A 88 -2.72 -9.96 5.98
N VAL A 89 -3.58 -9.32 5.19
CA VAL A 89 -3.28 -8.06 4.49
C VAL A 89 -3.04 -6.94 5.51
N GLY A 90 -3.85 -6.81 6.56
CA GLY A 90 -3.63 -5.84 7.62
C GLY A 90 -2.28 -6.02 8.33
N VAL A 91 -1.91 -7.27 8.67
CA VAL A 91 -0.61 -7.59 9.26
C VAL A 91 0.52 -7.28 8.27
N ALA A 92 0.34 -7.62 7.00
CA ALA A 92 1.31 -7.35 5.95
C ALA A 92 1.52 -5.86 5.73
N ILE A 93 0.48 -5.02 5.82
CA ILE A 93 0.56 -3.55 5.64
C ILE A 93 1.21 -2.86 6.84
N THR A 94 1.06 -3.41 8.05
CA THR A 94 1.56 -2.78 9.29
C THR A 94 3.05 -2.37 9.24
N PRO A 95 4.00 -3.23 8.82
CA PRO A 95 5.39 -2.82 8.70
C PRO A 95 5.62 -1.70 7.67
N MET A 96 4.87 -1.68 6.56
CA MET A 96 4.93 -0.60 5.58
C MET A 96 4.53 0.73 6.22
N LEU A 97 3.44 0.75 7.01
CA LEU A 97 3.02 1.95 7.76
C LEU A 97 4.13 2.44 8.70
N ALA A 98 4.79 1.52 9.41
CA ALA A 98 5.92 1.87 10.26
C ALA A 98 7.09 2.47 9.45
N SER A 99 7.45 1.89 8.31
CA SER A 99 8.51 2.43 7.45
C SER A 99 8.18 3.81 6.89
N LEU A 100 6.91 4.08 6.58
CA LEU A 100 6.44 5.36 6.06
C LEU A 100 6.56 6.48 7.09
N SER A 101 6.69 6.18 8.38
CA SER A 101 6.98 7.21 9.40
C SER A 101 8.29 7.96 9.15
N ILE A 102 9.21 7.38 8.38
CA ILE A 102 10.43 8.07 7.95
C ILE A 102 10.10 9.24 7.01
N MET A 103 9.02 9.15 6.22
CA MET A 103 8.60 10.25 5.34
C MET A 103 8.13 11.48 6.11
N SER A 104 7.71 11.35 7.38
CA SER A 104 7.37 12.53 8.19
C SER A 104 8.60 13.36 8.58
N LEU A 105 9.82 12.85 8.33
CA LEU A 105 11.06 13.62 8.46
C LEU A 105 11.38 14.43 7.21
N ALA A 106 10.67 14.19 6.10
CA ALA A 106 10.86 14.96 4.88
C ALA A 106 10.28 16.36 5.07
N GLU A 107 11.08 17.36 4.72
CA GLU A 107 10.62 18.74 4.65
C GLU A 107 9.71 18.90 3.42
N ALA A 108 8.45 19.28 3.63
CA ALA A 108 7.48 19.47 2.56
C ALA A 108 7.98 20.52 1.54
N GLY A 109 7.85 20.21 0.25
CA GLY A 109 8.36 21.02 -0.85
C GLY A 109 9.85 20.84 -1.17
N SER A 110 10.61 20.12 -0.34
CA SER A 110 12.03 19.84 -0.60
C SER A 110 12.18 18.58 -1.45
N GLU A 111 12.47 18.76 -2.75
CA GLU A 111 12.69 17.65 -3.70
C GLU A 111 13.76 16.66 -3.22
N VAL A 112 14.85 17.17 -2.64
CA VAL A 112 15.96 16.32 -2.17
C VAL A 112 15.54 15.48 -0.96
N SER A 113 14.77 16.06 -0.03
CA SER A 113 14.35 15.35 1.18
C SER A 113 13.35 14.23 0.83
N VAL A 114 12.34 14.53 0.01
CA VAL A 114 11.31 13.59 -0.42
C VAL A 114 11.90 12.46 -1.25
N LEU A 115 12.81 12.79 -2.19
CA LEU A 115 13.48 11.78 -3.01
C LEU A 115 14.39 10.87 -2.16
N ALA A 116 15.25 11.44 -1.32
CA ALA A 116 16.19 10.67 -0.52
C ALA A 116 15.49 9.75 0.47
N LEU A 117 14.53 10.28 1.23
CA LEU A 117 13.76 9.50 2.20
C LEU A 117 12.82 8.51 1.51
N GLY A 118 12.23 8.87 0.37
CA GLY A 118 11.42 7.98 -0.46
C GLY A 118 12.21 6.75 -0.91
N ILE A 119 13.45 6.93 -1.39
CA ILE A 119 14.35 5.82 -1.76
C ILE A 119 14.64 4.93 -0.55
N VAL A 120 14.88 5.52 0.63
CA VAL A 120 15.11 4.76 1.87
C VAL A 120 13.89 3.90 2.21
N VAL A 121 12.69 4.49 2.19
CA VAL A 121 11.45 3.76 2.48
C VAL A 121 11.20 2.65 1.47
N ILE A 122 11.34 2.91 0.17
CA ILE A 122 11.21 1.87 -0.87
C ILE A 122 12.21 0.74 -0.62
N THR A 123 13.46 1.07 -0.30
CA THR A 123 14.51 0.08 -0.02
C THR A 123 14.14 -0.80 1.18
N ILE A 124 13.64 -0.19 2.27
CA ILE A 124 13.20 -0.92 3.47
C ILE A 124 12.07 -1.89 3.11
N ASN A 125 11.07 -1.43 2.35
CA ASN A 125 9.94 -2.27 1.94
C ASN A 125 10.38 -3.43 1.03
N VAL A 126 11.25 -3.18 0.04
CA VAL A 126 11.80 -4.25 -0.82
C VAL A 126 12.57 -5.27 -0.01
N VAL A 127 13.42 -4.82 0.92
CA VAL A 127 14.17 -5.72 1.79
C VAL A 127 13.22 -6.57 2.62
N MET A 128 12.18 -5.97 3.17
CA MET A 128 11.25 -6.65 4.07
C MET A 128 10.31 -7.64 3.36
N TYR A 129 9.75 -7.26 2.21
CA TYR A 129 8.75 -8.09 1.52
C TYR A 129 9.34 -9.02 0.47
N VAL A 130 10.56 -8.76 -0.01
CA VAL A 130 11.19 -9.58 -1.06
C VAL A 130 12.44 -10.28 -0.54
N VAL A 131 13.44 -9.50 -0.09
CA VAL A 131 14.77 -10.06 0.21
C VAL A 131 14.74 -10.99 1.41
N ALA A 132 14.18 -10.55 2.54
CA ALA A 132 14.16 -11.33 3.78
C ALA A 132 13.36 -12.65 3.63
N PRO A 133 12.13 -12.67 3.07
CA PRO A 133 11.41 -13.91 2.82
C PRO A 133 12.12 -14.84 1.82
N THR A 134 12.75 -14.29 0.78
CA THR A 134 13.50 -15.09 -0.21
C THR A 134 14.69 -15.77 0.43
N LEU A 135 15.50 -15.05 1.20
CA LEU A 135 16.66 -15.62 1.90
C LEU A 135 16.24 -16.66 2.93
N PHE A 136 15.16 -16.39 3.68
CA PHE A 136 14.59 -17.35 4.61
C PHE A 136 14.13 -18.63 3.90
N GLY A 137 13.39 -18.49 2.80
CA GLY A 137 12.91 -19.61 1.98
C GLY A 137 14.05 -20.44 1.40
N VAL A 138 15.09 -19.81 0.84
CA VAL A 138 16.28 -20.49 0.31
C VAL A 138 17.03 -21.22 1.42
N LYS A 139 17.21 -20.59 2.59
CA LYS A 139 17.86 -21.23 3.74
C LYS A 139 17.07 -22.43 4.25
N ALA A 140 15.75 -22.29 4.39
CA ALA A 140 14.86 -23.37 4.80
C ALA A 140 14.88 -24.53 3.79
N TYR A 141 14.79 -24.21 2.49
CA TYR A 141 14.90 -25.20 1.41
C TYR A 141 16.23 -25.95 1.46
N LYS A 142 17.35 -25.22 1.62
CA LYS A 142 18.68 -25.85 1.74
C LYS A 142 18.76 -26.77 2.95
N MET A 143 18.23 -26.34 4.10
CA MET A 143 18.20 -27.15 5.34
C MET A 143 17.38 -28.44 5.17
N MET A 144 16.21 -28.35 4.52
CA MET A 144 15.36 -29.52 4.25
C MET A 144 16.01 -30.50 3.26
N ARG A 145 16.90 -30.02 2.38
CA ARG A 145 17.51 -30.81 1.31
C ARG A 145 18.92 -31.33 1.64
N THR A 146 19.60 -30.77 2.65
CA THR A 146 20.84 -31.36 3.18
C THR A 146 20.53 -32.65 3.95
N PRO A 147 21.04 -33.82 3.53
CA PRO A 147 20.85 -35.05 4.28
C PRO A 147 21.49 -34.89 5.65
N LYS A 148 20.80 -35.32 6.72
CA LYS A 148 21.40 -35.42 8.05
C LYS A 148 22.55 -36.42 7.97
N SER A 149 23.79 -35.92 7.93
CA SER A 149 24.97 -36.74 8.21
C SER A 149 24.81 -37.25 9.64
N THR A 150 24.51 -38.54 9.76
CA THR A 150 24.56 -39.28 11.03
C THR A 150 26.02 -39.65 11.30
#